data_AF-A0A842S474-F1
#
_entry.id   AF-A0A842S474-F1
#
_cell.length_a   1.000
_cell.length_b   1.000
_cell.length_c   1.000
_cell.angle_alpha   90.00
_cell.angle_beta   90.00
_cell.angle_gamma   90.00
#
_symmetry.space_group_name_H-M   'P 1'
#
loop_
_entity.id
_entity.type
_entity.pdbx_description
1 polymer ?
#
loop_
_entity_poly.entity_id
_entity_poly.type
_entity_poly.pdbx_seq_one_letter_code
_entity_poly.pdbx_strand_id
1 'polypeptide(L)' 'MPDIKNNDDSNKENGISVGIAIGIPIGTSIGLIFGLNFGNLALGIVFGAAFGILLGITIGTFLDKNRKTSEDKNNKGS' A
#
# COMPACT_ATOMS: atom_id res chain seq x y z
N MET A 1 12.78 6.83 37.69
CA MET A 1 11.77 7.08 36.65
C MET A 1 12.40 6.75 35.31
N PRO A 2 11.83 5.86 34.49
CA PRO A 2 12.27 5.70 33.11
C PRO A 2 11.55 6.72 32.23
N ASP A 3 12.34 7.57 31.59
CA ASP A 3 11.92 8.42 30.47
C ASP A 3 11.48 7.53 29.31
N ILE A 4 10.17 7.32 29.16
CA ILE A 4 9.63 6.65 27.97
C ILE A 4 9.60 7.69 26.85
N LYS A 5 10.79 7.89 26.29
CA LYS A 5 11.01 8.48 24.97
C LYS A 5 10.11 7.77 23.96
N ASN A 6 9.39 8.60 23.21
CA ASN A 6 9.13 8.45 21.78
C ASN A 6 8.41 7.16 21.34
N ASN A 7 7.13 7.28 21.03
CA ASN A 7 6.41 6.30 20.19
C ASN A 7 5.73 7.01 19.00
N ASP A 8 6.42 7.98 18.38
CA ASP A 8 5.96 8.61 17.13
C ASP A 8 6.50 7.89 15.87
N ASP A 9 7.07 6.69 16.03
CA ASP A 9 7.53 5.86 14.92
C ASP A 9 6.37 5.11 14.21
N SER A 10 5.17 5.13 14.80
CA SER A 10 4.03 4.33 14.36
C SER A 10 3.36 4.79 13.07
N ASN A 11 3.75 5.91 12.44
CA ASN A 11 2.98 6.50 11.33
C ASN A 11 3.49 6.09 9.92
N LYS A 12 4.76 5.72 9.79
CA LYS A 12 5.44 5.55 8.50
C LYS A 12 5.31 4.14 7.91
N GLU A 13 5.15 3.15 8.78
CA GLU A 13 5.01 1.74 8.39
C GLU A 13 3.57 1.37 7.96
N ASN A 14 2.60 2.20 8.34
CA ASN A 14 1.18 1.93 8.08
C ASN A 14 0.79 2.08 6.61
N GLY A 15 1.40 3.01 5.86
CA GLY A 15 0.98 3.31 4.49
C GLY A 15 1.10 2.10 3.58
N ILE A 16 2.27 1.45 3.59
CA ILE A 16 2.57 0.28 2.77
C ILE A 16 1.75 -0.93 3.25
N SER A 17 1.65 -1.13 4.56
CA SER A 17 0.89 -2.25 5.15
C SER A 17 -0.60 -2.16 4.80
N VAL A 18 -1.21 -0.98 4.93
CA VAL A 18 -2.59 -0.70 4.52
C VAL A 18 -2.76 -0.86 3.01
N GLY A 19 -1.81 -0.32 2.22
CA GLY A 19 -1.82 -0.46 0.77
C GLY A 19 -1.85 -1.93 0.34
N ILE A 20 -0.97 -2.78 0.88
CA ILE A 20 -0.91 -4.21 0.58
C ILE A 20 -2.18 -4.93 1.07
N ALA A 21 -2.66 -4.62 2.28
CA ALA A 21 -3.88 -5.22 2.84
C ALA A 21 -5.12 -4.97 1.97
N ILE A 22 -5.18 -3.84 1.27
CA ILE A 22 -6.27 -3.51 0.34
C ILE A 22 -5.97 -3.99 -1.08
N GLY A 23 -4.72 -3.90 -1.53
CA GLY A 23 -4.30 -4.25 -2.89
C GLY A 23 -4.40 -5.74 -3.19
N ILE A 24 -3.96 -6.61 -2.27
CA ILE A 24 -4.01 -8.08 -2.43
C ILE A 24 -5.44 -8.59 -2.70
N PRO A 25 -6.46 -8.30 -1.85
CA PRO A 25 -7.80 -8.83 -2.06
C PRO A 25 -8.46 -8.28 -3.33
N ILE A 26 -8.22 -7.00 -3.67
CA ILE A 26 -8.75 -6.40 -4.90
C ILE A 26 -8.11 -7.06 -6.12
N GLY A 27 -6.78 -7.15 -6.16
CA GLY A 27 -6.05 -7.77 -7.27
C GLY A 27 -6.43 -9.24 -7.44
N THR A 28 -6.53 -9.99 -6.35
CA THR A 28 -6.92 -11.41 -6.38
C THR A 28 -8.36 -11.58 -6.87
N SER A 29 -9.30 -10.72 -6.45
CA SER A 29 -10.70 -10.79 -6.91
C SER A 29 -10.80 -10.51 -8.41
N ILE A 30 -10.13 -9.46 -8.90
CA ILE A 30 -10.10 -9.11 -10.32
C ILE A 30 -9.45 -10.23 -11.13
N GLY A 31 -8.30 -10.72 -10.67
CA GLY A 31 -7.57 -11.81 -11.31
C GLY A 31 -8.38 -13.10 -11.39
N LEU A 32 -9.11 -13.45 -10.33
CA LEU A 32 -9.99 -14.62 -10.32
C LEU A 32 -11.12 -14.48 -11.34
N ILE A 33 -11.78 -13.33 -11.39
CA ILE A 33 -12.85 -13.05 -12.37
C ILE A 33 -12.31 -13.13 -13.80
N PHE A 34 -11.13 -12.55 -14.05
CA PHE A 34 -10.46 -12.62 -15.36
C PHE A 34 -10.06 -14.05 -15.72
N GLY A 35 -9.47 -14.79 -14.78
CA GLY A 35 -9.07 -16.19 -14.98
C GLY A 35 -10.27 -17.10 -15.26
N LEU A 36 -11.39 -16.87 -14.58
CA LEU A 36 -12.66 -17.56 -14.87
C LEU A 36 -13.18 -17.21 -16.27
N ASN A 37 -13.12 -15.94 -16.66
CA ASN A 37 -13.61 -15.48 -17.97
C ASN A 37 -12.78 -16.04 -19.14
N PHE A 38 -11.46 -16.10 -18.98
CA PHE A 38 -10.55 -16.65 -19.99
C PHE A 38 -10.42 -18.18 -19.93
N GLY A 39 -11.11 -18.84 -19.00
CA GLY A 39 -11.01 -20.29 -18.80
C GLY A 39 -9.65 -20.75 -18.27
N ASN A 40 -8.84 -19.84 -17.73
CA ASN A 40 -7.48 -20.12 -17.26
C ASN A 40 -7.24 -19.49 -15.89
N LEU A 41 -7.70 -20.19 -14.84
CA LEU A 41 -7.63 -19.75 -13.45
C LEU A 41 -6.21 -19.46 -12.99
N ALA A 42 -5.24 -20.27 -13.40
CA ALA A 42 -3.84 -20.11 -13.01
C ALA A 42 -3.29 -18.75 -13.45
N LEU A 43 -3.63 -18.34 -14.68
CA LEU A 43 -3.22 -17.05 -15.21
C LEU A 43 -3.90 -15.90 -14.47
N GLY A 44 -5.19 -16.05 -14.17
CA GLY A 44 -5.95 -15.10 -13.37
C GLY A 44 -5.38 -14.89 -11.96
N ILE A 45 -5.02 -15.96 -11.26
CA ILE A 45 -4.46 -15.89 -9.89
C ILE A 45 -3.08 -15.24 -9.91
N VAL A 46 -2.20 -15.64 -10.83
CA VAL A 46 -0.85 -15.05 -10.95
C VAL A 46 -0.94 -13.57 -11.29
N PHE A 47 -1.78 -13.21 -12.26
CA PHE A 47 -1.96 -11.82 -12.68
C PHE A 47 -2.60 -11.00 -11.57
N GLY A 48 -3.64 -11.52 -10.92
CA GLY A 48 -4.33 -10.85 -9.81
C GLY A 48 -3.44 -10.62 -8.60
N ALA A 49 -2.65 -11.61 -8.20
CA ALA A 49 -1.70 -11.48 -7.10
C ALA A 49 -0.61 -10.45 -7.43
N ALA A 50 0.00 -10.54 -8.62
CA ALA A 50 1.03 -9.59 -9.05
C ALA A 50 0.47 -8.15 -9.13
N PHE A 51 -0.71 -7.98 -9.70
CA PHE A 51 -1.38 -6.68 -9.83
C PHE A 51 -1.79 -6.12 -8.47
N GLY A 52 -2.30 -6.97 -7.56
CA GLY A 52 -2.68 -6.59 -6.21
C GLY A 52 -1.51 -6.14 -5.34
N ILE A 53 -0.37 -6.84 -5.44
CA ILE A 53 0.87 -6.44 -4.76
C ILE A 53 1.37 -5.10 -5.31
N LEU A 54 1.43 -4.95 -6.64
CA LEU A 54 1.93 -3.73 -7.28
C LEU A 54 1.05 -2.52 -6.94
N LEU A 55 -0.27 -2.68 -7.01
CA LEU A 55 -1.24 -1.66 -6.58
C LEU A 55 -1.07 -1.34 -5.09
N GLY A 56 -0.97 -2.35 -4.24
CA GLY A 56 -0.83 -2.14 -2.80
C GLY A 56 0.44 -1.39 -2.42
N ILE A 57 1.57 -1.73 -3.04
CA ILE A 57 2.84 -1.01 -2.85
C ILE A 57 2.75 0.42 -3.38
N THR A 58 2.13 0.62 -4.56
CA THR A 58 1.96 1.94 -5.18
C THR A 58 1.10 2.84 -4.32
N ILE A 59 -0.08 2.37 -3.90
CA ILE A 59 -1.02 3.10 -3.05
C ILE A 59 -0.37 3.38 -1.70
N GLY A 60 0.28 2.39 -1.10
CA GLY A 60 0.91 2.55 0.20
C GLY A 60 2.11 3.50 0.19
N THR A 61 2.91 3.47 -0.87
CA THR A 61 3.96 4.46 -1.13
C THR A 61 3.39 5.86 -1.36
N PHE A 62 2.29 5.97 -2.11
CA PHE A 62 1.63 7.25 -2.37
C PHE A 62 1.04 7.86 -1.09
N LEU A 63 0.43 7.03 -0.23
CA LEU A 63 -0.07 7.44 1.07
C LEU A 63 1.05 7.88 2.03
N ASP A 64 2.17 7.16 2.03
CA ASP A 64 3.37 7.53 2.79
C ASP A 64 3.94 8.88 2.31
N LYS A 65 3.98 9.08 0.99
CA LYS A 65 4.48 10.30 0.36
C LYS A 65 3.57 11.50 0.63
N ASN A 66 2.25 11.30 0.71
CA ASN A 66 1.29 12.35 1.07
C ASN A 66 1.41 12.78 2.54
N ARG A 67 1.82 11.91 3.46
CA ARG A 67 2.07 12.31 4.86
C ARG A 67 3.33 13.17 5.01
N LYS A 68 4.32 12.99 4.15
CA LYS A 68 5.54 13.84 4.14
C LYS A 68 5.33 15.22 3.54
N THR A 69 4.23 15.44 2.81
CA THR A 69 3.91 16.76 2.24
C THR A 69 3.41 17.77 3.27
N SER A 70 3.16 17.33 4.52
CA SER A 70 2.85 18.22 5.65
C SER A 70 4.08 18.75 6.39
N GLU A 71 5.30 18.30 6.08
CA GLU A 71 6.54 18.83 6.69
C GLU A 71 7.41 19.67 5.74
N ASP A 72 7.03 19.85 4.46
CA ASP A 72 7.83 20.66 3.52
C ASP A 72 7.03 21.83 2.88
N LYS A 73 6.21 22.49 3.71
CA LYS A 73 5.72 23.86 3.45
C LYS A 73 5.80 24.79 4.66
N ASN A 74 6.64 24.49 5.65
CA ASN A 74 6.88 25.38 6.79
C ASN A 74 8.37 25.59 7.12
N ASN A 75 9.28 25.65 6.13
CA ASN A 75 10.61 26.21 6.42
C ASN A 75 11.35 26.88 5.25
N LYS A 76 10.65 27.48 4.27
CA LYS A 76 11.33 28.34 3.30
C LYS A 76 10.78 29.75 3.33
N GLY A 77 11.37 30.58 4.19
CA GLY A 77 11.19 32.03 4.18
C GLY A 77 11.30 32.70 5.56
N SER A 78 12.46 32.62 6.21
CA SER A 78 13.05 33.79 6.89
C SER A 78 14.18 34.30 6.01
#